data_AF-A0A1Q4EDK2-F1
#
_entry.id   AF-A0A1Q4EDK2-F1
#
_cell.length_a   1.000
_cell.length_b   1.000
_cell.length_c   1.000
_cell.angle_alpha   90.00
_cell.angle_beta   90.00
_cell.angle_gamma   90.00
#
_symmetry.space_group_name_H-M   'P 1'
#
loop_
_entity.id
_entity.type
_entity.pdbx_description
1 polymer ?
#
loop_
_entity_poly.entity_id
_entity_poly.type
_entity_poly.pdbx_seq_one_letter_code
_entity_poly.pdbx_strand_id
1 'polypeptide(L)'
;MEAATGYTVTLTLTVEDARALWAAAADRALAAPGTTLADVLDTIGPREDPSIADCIAMLTAPAALPGCALDAYEVAEAGDELPPMRIIQLPTQPILRAAHA
;
A
#
# COMPACT_ATOMS: atom_id res chain seq x y z
N MET A 1 -6.82 -31.45 1.23
CA MET A 1 -6.56 -30.06 0.83
C MET A 1 -5.77 -29.45 1.97
N GLU A 2 -4.48 -29.25 1.78
CA GLU A 2 -3.69 -28.50 2.77
C GLU A 2 -4.19 -27.05 2.75
N ALA A 3 -4.45 -26.48 3.92
CA ALA A 3 -4.83 -25.08 4.02
C ALA A 3 -3.62 -24.23 3.64
N ALA A 4 -3.73 -23.43 2.58
CA ALA A 4 -2.68 -22.49 2.22
C ALA A 4 -2.55 -21.45 3.34
N THR A 5 -1.34 -21.33 3.91
CA THR A 5 -1.05 -20.29 4.91
C THR A 5 -0.73 -18.99 4.16
N GLY A 6 -1.48 -17.93 4.44
CA GLY A 6 -1.20 -16.60 3.90
C GLY A 6 -0.08 -15.91 4.68
N TYR A 7 0.78 -15.16 3.97
CA TYR A 7 1.85 -14.35 4.55
C TYR A 7 1.75 -12.92 4.02
N THR A 8 1.94 -11.93 4.89
CA THR A 8 1.90 -10.50 4.53
C THR A 8 3.28 -9.87 4.73
N VAL A 9 3.72 -9.09 3.74
CA VAL A 9 4.95 -8.30 3.79
C VAL A 9 4.58 -6.82 3.67
N THR A 10 4.97 -6.01 4.65
CA THR A 10 4.70 -4.56 4.69
C THR A 10 6.00 -3.79 4.51
N LEU A 11 6.00 -2.79 3.62
CA LEU A 11 7.15 -1.92 3.33
C LEU A 11 6.74 -0.46 3.47
N THR A 12 7.54 0.33 4.18
CA THR A 12 7.35 1.79 4.29
C THR A 12 8.47 2.48 3.52
N LEU A 13 8.10 3.43 2.66
CA LEU A 13 9.02 4.17 1.80
C LEU A 13 8.91 5.67 2.08
N THR A 14 10.05 6.34 2.13
CA THR A 14 10.13 7.80 2.18
C THR A 14 10.64 8.30 0.83
N VAL A 15 9.90 9.21 0.19
CA VAL A 15 10.31 9.78 -1.10
C VAL A 15 11.18 11.01 -0.86
N GLU A 16 12.47 10.87 -1.15
CA GLU A 16 13.44 11.97 -0.99
C GLU A 16 13.55 12.85 -2.25
N ASP A 17 13.33 12.26 -3.43
CA ASP A 17 13.36 12.96 -4.72
C ASP A 17 12.23 12.47 -5.64
N ALA A 18 11.14 13.22 -5.64
CA ALA A 18 9.96 12.94 -6.47
C ALA A 18 10.27 12.96 -7.98
N ARG A 19 11.23 13.77 -8.41
CA ARG A 19 11.57 13.93 -9.82
C ARG A 19 12.41 12.75 -10.32
N ALA A 20 13.31 12.23 -9.50
CA ALA A 20 14.05 11.01 -9.79
C ALA A 20 13.11 9.79 -9.81
N LEU A 21 12.20 9.71 -8.84
CA LEU A 21 11.16 8.67 -8.78
C LEU A 21 10.30 8.65 -10.05
N TRP A 22 9.76 9.80 -10.45
CA TRP A 22 8.95 9.93 -11.66
C TRP A 22 9.73 9.50 -12.92
N ALA A 23 10.99 9.91 -13.04
CA ALA A 23 11.81 9.56 -14.20
C ALA A 23 12.03 8.05 -14.32
N ALA A 24 12.29 7.37 -13.20
CA ALA A 24 12.42 5.92 -13.18
C ALA A 24 11.10 5.21 -13.51
N ALA A 25 9.98 5.70 -12.98
CA ALA A 25 8.66 5.13 -13.28
C ALA A 25 8.29 5.30 -14.77
N ALA A 26 8.55 6.48 -15.34
CA ALA A 26 8.32 6.77 -16.75
C ALA A 26 9.19 5.89 -17.66
N ASP A 27 10.48 5.72 -17.34
CA ASP A 27 11.40 4.86 -18.10
C ASP A 27 10.90 3.41 -18.12
N ARG A 28 10.49 2.87 -16.95
CA ARG A 28 9.91 1.53 -16.84
C ARG A 28 8.62 1.38 -17.65
N ALA A 29 7.74 2.37 -17.62
CA ALA A 29 6.48 2.33 -18.36
C ALA A 29 6.72 2.38 -19.88
N LEU A 30 7.65 3.21 -20.35
CA LEU A 30 8.03 3.32 -21.76
C LEU A 30 8.80 2.12 -22.29
N ALA A 31 9.46 1.35 -21.41
CA ALA A 31 10.08 0.09 -21.78
C ALA A 31 9.05 -0.98 -22.20
N ALA A 32 7.79 -0.83 -21.81
CA ALA A 32 6.72 -1.73 -22.25
C ALA A 32 6.32 -1.42 -23.71
N PRO A 33 6.24 -2.46 -24.57
CA PRO A 33 5.95 -2.27 -25.98
C PRO A 33 4.53 -1.71 -26.17
N GLY A 34 4.41 -0.62 -26.93
CA GLY A 34 3.14 0.02 -27.25
C GLY A 34 2.69 1.12 -26.29
N THR A 35 3.40 1.32 -25.17
CA THR A 35 3.14 2.45 -24.26
C THR A 35 3.62 3.75 -24.88
N THR A 36 2.76 4.77 -24.92
CA THR A 36 3.13 6.12 -25.34
C THR A 36 3.38 7.03 -24.14
N LEU A 37 4.04 8.16 -24.38
CA LEU A 37 4.21 9.17 -23.32
C LEU A 37 2.87 9.68 -22.77
N ALA A 38 1.82 9.74 -23.58
CA ALA A 38 0.50 10.15 -23.12
C ALA A 38 -0.04 9.15 -22.07
N ASP A 39 0.06 7.84 -22.34
CA ASP A 39 -0.36 6.80 -21.40
C ASP A 39 0.40 6.88 -20.06
N VAL A 40 1.70 7.20 -20.12
CA VAL A 40 2.51 7.42 -18.92
C VAL A 40 1.98 8.62 -18.14
N LEU A 41 1.74 9.76 -18.80
CA LEU A 41 1.25 10.96 -18.13
C LEU A 41 -0.16 10.77 -17.55
N ASP A 42 -1.04 10.01 -18.22
CA ASP A 42 -2.36 9.64 -17.70
C ASP A 42 -2.27 8.71 -16.47
N THR A 43 -1.21 7.91 -16.36
CA THR A 43 -1.04 6.94 -15.27
C THR A 43 -0.32 7.54 -14.06
N ILE A 44 0.85 8.16 -14.26
CA ILE A 44 1.72 8.63 -13.16
C ILE A 44 1.72 10.16 -12.99
N GLY A 45 0.87 10.85 -13.74
CA GLY A 45 0.78 12.31 -13.73
C GLY A 45 1.96 13.01 -14.44
N PRO A 46 1.87 14.34 -14.59
CA PRO A 46 2.91 15.14 -15.20
C PRO A 46 4.13 15.29 -14.28
N ARG A 47 5.28 15.63 -14.84
CA ARG A 47 6.54 15.71 -14.07
C ARG A 47 6.53 16.85 -13.04
N GLU A 48 5.76 17.91 -13.28
CA GLU A 48 5.63 19.02 -12.34
C GLU A 48 4.75 18.67 -11.13
N ASP A 49 3.82 17.73 -11.30
CA ASP A 49 2.87 17.29 -10.29
C ASP A 49 2.66 15.76 -10.39
N PRO A 50 3.67 14.97 -10.00
CA PRO A 50 3.65 13.53 -10.21
C PRO A 50 2.74 12.83 -9.20
N SER A 51 1.99 11.82 -9.64
CA SER A 51 1.31 10.89 -8.74
C SER A 51 2.35 9.96 -8.09
N ILE A 52 2.73 10.27 -6.86
CA ILE A 52 3.77 9.53 -6.13
C ILE A 52 3.37 8.07 -5.90
N ALA A 53 2.11 7.83 -5.54
CA ALA A 53 1.58 6.49 -5.31
C ALA A 53 1.68 5.63 -6.58
N ASP A 54 1.26 6.16 -7.73
CA ASP A 54 1.34 5.45 -9.02
C ASP A 54 2.79 5.26 -9.48
N CYS A 55 3.67 6.24 -9.22
CA CYS A 55 5.10 6.10 -9.50
C CYS A 55 5.72 4.95 -8.70
N ILE A 56 5.44 4.88 -7.39
CA ILE A 56 5.89 3.77 -6.54
C ILE A 56 5.26 2.47 -7.04
N ALA A 57 3.96 2.44 -7.28
CA ALA A 57 3.24 1.26 -7.74
C ALA A 57 3.87 0.67 -9.01
N MET A 58 4.19 1.52 -9.98
CA MET A 58 4.85 1.14 -11.24
C MET A 58 6.20 0.44 -11.00
N LEU A 59 6.97 0.94 -10.03
CA LEU A 59 8.33 0.47 -9.75
C LEU A 59 8.37 -0.74 -8.81
N THR A 60 7.46 -0.82 -7.83
CA THR A 60 7.49 -1.83 -6.76
C THR A 60 6.52 -2.97 -6.97
N ALA A 61 5.69 -2.93 -8.02
CA ALA A 61 4.80 -4.03 -8.35
C ALA A 61 5.60 -5.36 -8.38
N PRO A 62 5.28 -6.33 -7.50
CA PRO A 62 6.08 -7.52 -7.37
C PRO A 62 5.98 -8.35 -8.65
N ALA A 63 7.12 -8.84 -9.11
CA ALA A 63 7.12 -9.88 -10.13
C ALA A 63 6.42 -11.13 -9.58
N ALA A 64 6.01 -12.06 -10.46
CA ALA A 64 5.46 -13.33 -10.01
C ALA A 64 6.46 -14.05 -9.10
N LEU A 65 6.09 -14.26 -7.82
CA LEU A 65 6.90 -15.01 -6.86
C LEU A 65 6.68 -16.52 -7.10
N PRO A 66 7.73 -17.30 -7.44
CA PRO A 66 7.59 -18.73 -7.67
C PRO A 66 6.98 -19.46 -6.46
N GLY A 67 5.90 -20.20 -6.68
CA GLY A 67 5.20 -20.92 -5.63
C GLY A 67 4.24 -20.07 -4.78
N CYS A 68 4.10 -18.78 -5.08
CA CYS A 68 3.15 -17.89 -4.41
C CYS A 68 2.07 -17.43 -5.38
N ALA A 69 0.83 -17.36 -4.91
CA ALA A 69 -0.21 -16.57 -5.55
C ALA A 69 -0.23 -15.19 -4.89
N LEU A 70 -0.14 -14.13 -5.69
CA LEU A 70 -0.30 -12.77 -5.19
C LEU A 70 -1.80 -12.49 -5.06
N ASP A 71 -2.27 -12.30 -3.83
CA ASP A 71 -3.69 -12.05 -3.54
C ASP A 71 -4.03 -10.56 -3.60
N ALA A 72 -3.19 -9.72 -3.00
CA ALA A 72 -3.36 -8.28 -2.95
C ALA A 72 -2.02 -7.54 -3.05
N TYR A 73 -2.05 -6.36 -3.67
CA TYR A 73 -0.95 -5.41 -3.72
C TYR A 73 -1.55 -4.00 -3.67
N GLU A 74 -1.08 -3.18 -2.73
CA GLU A 74 -1.58 -1.83 -2.51
C GLU A 74 -0.41 -0.89 -2.24
N VAL A 75 -0.50 0.33 -2.77
CA VAL A 75 0.40 1.44 -2.46
C VAL A 75 -0.48 2.61 -2.05
N ALA A 76 -0.30 3.10 -0.84
CA ALA A 76 -1.01 4.25 -0.30
C ALA A 76 -0.02 5.21 0.34
N GLU A 77 -0.35 6.50 0.35
CA GLU A 77 0.38 7.46 1.18
C GLU A 77 0.24 7.05 2.65
N ALA A 78 1.34 7.18 3.40
CA ALA A 78 1.33 6.97 4.84
C ALA A 78 0.54 8.10 5.51
N GLY A 79 -0.79 8.00 5.51
CA GLY A 79 -1.70 8.87 6.22
C GLY A 79 -2.21 8.16 7.47
N ASP A 80 -1.90 8.72 8.64
CA ASP A 80 -2.35 8.34 10.00
C ASP A 80 -3.26 7.10 10.03
N GLU A 81 -2.65 5.92 9.86
CA GLU A 81 -3.33 4.68 10.19
C GLU A 81 -3.51 4.73 11.70
N LEU A 82 -4.67 5.19 12.16
CA LEU A 82 -5.15 4.82 13.48
C LEU A 82 -4.94 3.30 13.54
N PRO A 83 -4.17 2.78 14.52
CA PRO A 83 -3.87 1.36 14.60
C PRO A 83 -5.18 0.58 14.47
N PRO A 84 -5.17 -0.61 13.83
CA PRO A 84 -6.40 -1.35 13.53
C PRO A 84 -7.25 -1.37 14.78
N MET A 85 -8.44 -0.78 14.70
CA MET A 85 -9.31 -0.48 15.83
C MET A 85 -9.38 -1.69 16.75
N ARG A 86 -8.58 -1.70 17.83
CA ARG A 86 -8.55 -2.83 18.75
C ARG A 86 -9.83 -2.73 19.55
N ILE A 87 -10.72 -3.70 19.36
CA ILE A 87 -11.82 -3.94 20.29
C ILE A 87 -11.17 -4.38 21.61
N ILE A 88 -10.92 -3.43 22.50
CA ILE A 88 -10.53 -3.74 23.88
C ILE A 88 -11.80 -4.19 24.62
N GLN A 89 -11.86 -5.49 24.95
CA GLN A 89 -12.84 -6.02 25.89
C GLN A 89 -12.59 -5.37 27.25
N LEU A 90 -13.46 -4.45 27.68
CA LEU A 90 -13.43 -3.96 29.06
C LEU A 90 -13.76 -5.12 30.01
N PRO A 91 -13.02 -5.31 31.11
CA PRO A 91 -13.40 -6.27 32.13
C PRO A 91 -14.74 -5.84 32.74
N THR A 92 -15.77 -6.67 32.56
CA THR A 92 -17.10 -6.45 33.14
C THR A 92 -17.02 -6.64 34.66
N GLN A 93 -16.70 -5.58 35.40
CA GLN A 93 -16.83 -5.62 36.85
C GLN A 93 -18.32 -5.57 37.21
N PRO A 94 -18.82 -6.46 38.09
CA PRO A 94 -20.19 -6.37 38.55
C PRO A 94 -20.38 -5.05 39.30
N ILE A 95 -21.35 -4.24 38.87
CA ILE A 95 -21.72 -3.01 39.55
C ILE A 95 -22.23 -3.40 40.94
N LEU A 96 -21.42 -3.16 41.98
CA LEU A 96 -21.83 -3.36 43.35
C LEU A 96 -22.91 -2.31 43.67
N ARG A 97 -24.18 -2.72 43.65
CA ARG A 97 -25.25 -1.87 44.19
C ARG A 97 -25.12 -1.88 45.70
N ALA A 98 -24.72 -0.74 46.28
CA ALA A 98 -24.84 -0.52 47.70
C ALA A 98 -26.33 -0.59 48.07
N ALA A 99 -26.73 -1.63 48.79
CA ALA A 99 -28.02 -1.68 49.44
C ALA A 99 -27.99 -0.70 50.62
N HIS A 100 -28.70 0.40 50.50
CA HIS A 100 -28.95 1.29 51.63
C HIS A 100 -30.04 0.63 52.49
N ALA A 101 -29.68 0.28 53.73
CA ALA A 101 -30.58 -0.14 54.79
C ALA A 101 -30.99 1.07 55.64
#